data_AF-A0A7C6IE50-F1
#
_entry.id   AF-A0A7C6IE50-F1
#
_cell.length_a   1.000
_cell.length_b   1.000
_cell.length_c   1.000
_cell.angle_alpha   90.00
_cell.angle_beta   90.00
_cell.angle_gamma   90.00
#
_symmetry.space_group_name_H-M   'P 1'
#
loop_
_entity.id
_entity.type
_entity.pdbx_description
1 polymer ?
#
loop_
_entity_poly.entity_id
_entity_poly.type
_entity_poly.pdbx_seq_one_letter_code
_entity_poly.pdbx_strand_id
1 'polypeptide(L)'
;MPSDDALPELPEGVRLERLPPASRRVRYPPPEWAVWLGPDRIGMIEQWRVPSASATFYRATATDPRTGKSIPLESNTDLRERIDKVLAAWHEPERFIHKSSWD
;
A
#
# COMPACT_ATOMS: atom_id res chain seq x y z
N MET A 1 -3.96 -18.25 21.16
CA MET A 1 -4.93 -17.18 20.91
C MET A 1 -4.40 -16.41 19.71
N PRO A 2 -5.01 -16.48 18.51
CA PRO A 2 -4.52 -15.69 17.40
C PRO A 2 -4.85 -14.23 17.74
N SER A 3 -3.83 -13.39 17.83
CA SER A 3 -4.01 -11.95 17.89
C SER A 3 -4.73 -11.57 16.60
N ASP A 4 -5.99 -11.16 16.75
CA ASP A 4 -6.72 -10.43 15.73
C ASP A 4 -5.88 -9.17 15.46
N ASP A 5 -5.04 -9.24 14.42
CA ASP A 5 -4.38 -8.08 13.82
C ASP A 5 -5.52 -7.20 13.28
N ALA A 6 -6.15 -6.46 14.18
CA ALA A 6 -7.31 -5.65 13.89
C ALA A 6 -6.90 -4.64 12.83
N LEU A 7 -7.34 -4.90 11.59
CA LEU A 7 -7.08 -3.99 10.49
C LEU A 7 -7.65 -2.62 10.85
N PRO A 8 -6.92 -1.54 10.57
CA PRO A 8 -7.00 -0.32 11.38
C PRO A 8 -8.19 0.59 11.07
N GLU A 9 -9.45 0.16 11.03
CA GLU A 9 -10.58 0.91 10.42
C GLU A 9 -10.25 1.43 9.01
N LEU A 10 -11.16 1.37 8.05
CA LEU A 10 -10.88 1.84 6.70
C LEU A 10 -11.74 3.06 6.39
N PRO A 11 -11.24 4.01 5.57
CA PRO A 11 -12.09 5.06 5.03
C PRO A 11 -13.31 4.46 4.33
N GLU A 12 -14.43 5.20 4.31
CA GLU A 12 -15.67 4.71 3.71
C GLU A 12 -15.45 4.29 2.24
N GLY A 13 -15.94 3.09 1.88
CA GLY A 13 -15.79 2.52 0.55
C GLY A 13 -14.41 1.90 0.24
N VAL A 14 -13.43 2.02 1.15
CA VAL A 14 -12.11 1.40 1.00
C VAL A 14 -12.11 -0.01 1.59
N ARG A 15 -11.57 -0.97 0.83
CA ARG A 15 -11.38 -2.35 1.26
C ARG A 15 -9.93 -2.75 1.12
N LEU A 16 -9.41 -3.41 2.15
CA LEU A 16 -8.06 -3.95 2.16
C LEU A 16 -8.14 -5.47 2.03
N GLU A 17 -7.55 -6.02 0.98
CA GLU A 17 -7.55 -7.46 0.73
C GLU A 17 -6.13 -8.00 0.77
N ARG A 18 -5.87 -8.99 1.63
CA ARG A 18 -4.55 -9.61 1.71
C ARG A 18 -4.32 -10.49 0.48
N LEU A 19 -3.26 -10.21 -0.26
CA LEU A 19 -2.91 -10.96 -1.45
C LEU A 19 -2.21 -12.27 -1.08
N PRO A 20 -2.41 -13.34 -1.88
CA PRO A 20 -1.60 -14.54 -1.74
C PRO A 20 -0.14 -14.19 -2.07
N PRO A 21 0.82 -14.87 -1.44
CA PRO A 21 2.22 -14.57 -1.68
C PRO A 21 2.60 -14.78 -3.14
N ALA A 22 3.27 -13.78 -3.73
CA ALA A 22 3.68 -13.77 -5.13
C ALA A 22 4.57 -14.97 -5.52
N SER A 23 5.31 -15.54 -4.57
CA SER A 23 6.14 -16.72 -4.81
C SER A 23 6.05 -17.74 -3.68
N ARG A 24 5.59 -18.94 -4.01
CA ARG A 24 5.61 -20.12 -3.11
C ARG A 24 7.01 -20.62 -2.77
N ARG A 25 8.05 -20.13 -3.47
CA ARG A 25 9.45 -20.52 -3.22
C ARG A 25 10.08 -19.73 -2.06
N VAL A 26 9.50 -18.60 -1.69
CA VAL A 26 9.94 -17.84 -0.53
C VAL A 26 9.29 -18.47 0.71
N ARG A 27 10.11 -18.86 1.70
CA ARG A 27 9.63 -19.57 2.90
C ARG A 27 8.77 -18.66 3.81
N TYR A 28 9.04 -17.35 3.79
CA TYR A 28 8.30 -16.32 4.53
C TYR A 28 8.21 -15.03 3.69
N PRO A 29 7.36 -14.98 2.67
CA PRO A 29 7.17 -13.79 1.86
C PRO A 29 6.54 -12.67 2.69
N PRO A 30 6.93 -11.40 2.44
CA PRO A 30 6.30 -10.27 3.08
C PRO A 30 4.79 -10.26 2.79
N PRO A 31 3.94 -9.97 3.79
CA PRO A 31 2.53 -9.75 3.55
C PRO A 31 2.30 -8.60 2.56
N GLU A 32 1.41 -8.82 1.60
CA GLU A 32 0.96 -7.81 0.65
C GLU A 32 -0.55 -7.65 0.77
N TRP A 33 -1.03 -6.44 0.55
CA TRP A 33 -2.45 -6.10 0.53
C TRP A 33 -2.79 -5.27 -0.70
N ALA A 34 -3.88 -5.61 -1.38
CA ALA A 34 -4.51 -4.75 -2.36
C ALA A 34 -5.44 -3.75 -1.66
N VAL A 35 -5.36 -2.49 -2.08
CA VAL A 35 -6.28 -1.44 -1.65
C VAL A 35 -7.31 -1.24 -2.75
N TRP A 36 -8.57 -1.41 -2.41
CA TRP A 36 -9.71 -1.30 -3.31
C TRP A 36 -10.59 -0.13 -2.90
N LEU A 37 -11.12 0.62 -3.86
CA LEU A 37 -12.18 1.61 -3.68
C LEU A 37 -13.36 1.19 -4.55
N GLY A 38 -14.42 0.68 -3.93
CA GLY A 38 -15.50 0.03 -4.67
C GLY A 38 -14.97 -1.16 -5.50
N PRO A 39 -15.22 -1.23 -6.83
CA PRO A 39 -14.70 -2.30 -7.69
C PRO A 39 -13.26 -2.07 -8.17
N ASP A 40 -12.70 -0.87 -7.97
CA ASP A 40 -11.41 -0.47 -8.55
C ASP A 40 -10.26 -0.74 -7.60
N ARG A 41 -9.19 -1.37 -8.10
CA ARG A 41 -7.94 -1.52 -7.36
C ARG A 41 -7.16 -0.21 -7.46
N ILE A 42 -7.11 0.53 -6.36
CA ILE A 42 -6.47 1.84 -6.31
C ILE A 42 -5.01 1.80 -5.87
N GLY A 43 -4.56 0.66 -5.35
CA GLY A 43 -3.15 0.49 -4.98
C GLY A 43 -2.82 -0.85 -4.34
N MET A 44 -1.61 -0.89 -3.78
CA MET A 44 -1.05 -2.03 -3.07
C MET A 44 -0.18 -1.56 -1.92
N ILE A 45 -0.16 -2.33 -0.84
CA ILE A 45 0.72 -2.13 0.31
C ILE A 45 1.51 -3.41 0.55
N GLU A 46 2.83 -3.30 0.64
CA GLU A 46 3.74 -4.38 1.01
C GLU A 46 4.28 -4.14 2.42
N GLN A 47 4.24 -5.15 3.28
CA GLN A 47 4.91 -5.12 4.57
C GLN A 47 6.39 -5.43 4.40
N TRP A 48 7.24 -4.46 4.68
CA TRP A 48 8.69 -4.63 4.66
C TRP A 48 9.26 -4.59 6.08
N ARG A 49 9.91 -5.67 6.51
CA ARG A 49 10.65 -5.70 7.78
C ARG A 49 12.14 -5.67 7.52
N VAL A 50 12.82 -4.64 8.01
CA VAL A 50 14.28 -4.55 7.93
C VAL A 50 14.86 -5.40 9.08
N PRO A 51 15.82 -6.31 8.84
CA PRO A 51 16.34 -7.22 9.88
C PRO A 51 16.92 -6.51 11.11
N SER A 52 17.41 -5.27 10.95
CA SER A 52 17.98 -4.44 12.00
C SER A 52 17.01 -3.44 12.63
N ALA A 53 15.78 -3.33 12.10
CA ALA A 53 14.77 -2.42 12.64
C ALA A 53 13.82 -3.17 13.58
N SER A 54 13.53 -2.58 14.73
CA SER A 54 12.45 -3.04 15.61
C SER A 54 11.07 -2.85 14.98
N ALA A 55 10.94 -1.87 14.08
CA ALA A 55 9.69 -1.48 13.45
C ALA A 55 9.43 -2.18 12.11
N THR A 56 8.16 -2.44 11.86
CA THR A 56 7.64 -2.90 10.58
C THR A 56 7.33 -1.70 9.70
N PHE A 57 7.80 -1.69 8.46
CA PHE A 57 7.48 -0.65 7.48
C PHE A 57 6.42 -1.16 6.49
N TYR A 58 5.65 -0.24 5.96
CA TYR A 58 4.63 -0.46 4.93
C TYR A 58 4.99 0.40 3.73
N ARG A 59 5.26 -0.26 2.61
CA ARG A 59 5.49 0.33 1.31
C ARG A 59 4.17 0.43 0.57
N ALA A 60 3.75 1.64 0.25
CA ALA A 60 2.51 1.86 -0.48
C ALA A 60 2.80 2.22 -1.94
N THR A 61 2.00 1.67 -2.85
CA THR A 61 2.00 2.00 -4.26
C THR A 61 0.57 2.33 -4.64
N ALA A 62 0.30 3.55 -5.08
CA ALA A 62 -0.98 3.91 -5.67
C ALA A 62 -0.98 3.59 -7.16
N THR A 63 -2.17 3.44 -7.74
CA THR A 63 -2.36 3.37 -9.19
C THR A 63 -2.94 4.71 -9.65
N ASP A 64 -2.48 5.24 -10.77
CA ASP A 64 -3.11 6.42 -11.37
C ASP A 64 -4.39 5.99 -12.11
N PRO A 65 -5.59 6.52 -11.76
CA PRO A 65 -6.83 6.17 -12.46
C PRO A 65 -6.83 6.53 -13.94
N ARG A 66 -6.06 7.54 -14.35
CA ARG A 66 -6.05 8.07 -15.72
C ARG A 66 -5.08 7.32 -16.61
N THR A 67 -3.92 6.96 -16.07
CA THR A 67 -2.83 6.37 -16.85
C THR A 67 -2.57 4.90 -16.54
N GLY A 68 -3.15 4.37 -15.46
CA GLY A 68 -2.88 3.02 -14.96
C GLY A 68 -1.46 2.84 -14.41
N LYS A 69 -0.67 3.92 -14.31
CA LYS A 69 0.73 3.86 -13.85
C LYS A 69 0.79 3.69 -12.34
N SER A 70 1.76 2.92 -11.88
CA SER A 70 2.07 2.80 -10.46
C SER A 70 2.81 4.04 -9.96
N ILE A 71 2.28 4.68 -8.92
CA ILE A 71 2.88 5.81 -8.22
C ILE A 71 3.46 5.26 -6.89
N PRO A 72 4.78 5.11 -6.77
CA PRO A 72 5.39 4.70 -5.52
C PRO A 72 5.22 5.81 -4.48
N LEU A 73 4.76 5.45 -3.29
CA LEU A 73 4.60 6.36 -2.17
C LEU A 73 5.69 6.09 -1.12
N GLU A 74 5.96 7.09 -0.29
CA GLU A 74 6.91 6.95 0.80
C GLU A 74 6.50 5.81 1.74
N SER A 75 7.49 5.07 2.23
CA SER A 75 7.24 4.00 3.21
C SER A 75 7.00 4.60 4.59
N ASN A 76 6.07 4.05 5.37
CA ASN A 76 5.89 4.42 6.77
C ASN A 76 5.60 3.21 7.65
N THR A 77 5.80 3.31 8.95
CA THR A 77 5.49 2.27 9.93
C THR A 77 4.00 2.19 10.28
N ASP A 78 3.21 3.17 9.84
CA ASP A 78 1.76 3.20 10.04
C ASP A 78 1.01 2.76 8.76
N LEU A 79 0.29 1.63 8.86
CA LEU A 79 -0.51 1.07 7.78
C LEU A 79 -1.70 1.96 7.40
N ARG A 80 -2.38 2.55 8.38
CA ARG A 80 -3.57 3.38 8.14
C ARG A 80 -3.19 4.62 7.35
N GLU A 81 -2.13 5.31 7.78
CA GLU A 81 -1.63 6.47 7.04
C GLU A 81 -1.24 6.11 5.61
N ARG A 82 -0.71 4.90 5.38
CA ARG A 82 -0.38 4.45 4.03
C ARG A 82 -1.63 4.25 3.16
N ILE A 83 -2.72 3.73 3.74
CA ILE A 83 -4.01 3.61 3.04
C ILE A 83 -4.56 4.99 2.69
N ASP A 84 -4.53 5.94 3.64
CA ASP A 84 -4.98 7.32 3.40
C ASP A 84 -4.14 8.00 2.31
N LYS A 85 -2.82 7.74 2.25
CA LYS A 85 -1.95 8.25 1.18
C LYS A 85 -2.25 7.61 -0.18
N VAL A 86 -2.56 6.31 -0.23
CA VAL A 86 -3.00 5.65 -1.48
C VAL A 86 -4.30 6.28 -1.98
N LEU A 87 -5.27 6.49 -1.09
CA LEU A 87 -6.52 7.14 -1.44
C LEU A 87 -6.30 8.58 -1.94
N ALA A 88 -5.48 9.36 -1.24
CA ALA A 88 -5.12 10.71 -1.66
C ALA A 88 -4.43 10.73 -3.03
N ALA A 89 -3.51 9.78 -3.29
CA ALA A 89 -2.82 9.67 -4.56
C ALA A 89 -3.71 9.17 -5.70
N TRP A 90 -4.74 8.37 -5.39
CA TRP A 90 -5.76 8.00 -6.37
C TRP A 90 -6.62 9.20 -6.78
N HIS A 91 -7.04 10.03 -5.82
CA HIS A 91 -7.85 11.22 -6.11
C HIS A 91 -7.03 12.34 -6.77
N GLU A 92 -5.79 12.56 -6.32
CA GLU A 92 -4.91 13.65 -6.75
C GLU A 92 -3.53 13.14 -7.17
N PRO A 93 -3.41 12.29 -8.21
CA PRO A 93 -2.14 11.66 -8.59
C PRO A 93 -1.05 12.68 -8.93
N GLU A 94 -1.42 13.84 -9.47
CA GLU A 94 -0.51 14.93 -9.83
C GLU A 94 0.31 15.48 -8.66
N ARG A 95 -0.19 15.35 -7.42
CA ARG A 95 0.53 15.79 -6.21
C ARG A 95 1.62 14.81 -5.78
N PHE A 96 1.54 13.57 -6.23
CA PHE A 96 2.41 12.46 -5.82
C PHE A 96 3.32 11.96 -6.94
N ILE A 97 2.95 12.22 -8.19
CA ILE A 97 3.89 12.18 -9.30
C ILE A 97 4.88 13.31 -9.05
N HIS A 98 6.00 12.99 -8.41
CA HIS A 98 7.16 13.86 -8.44
C HIS A 98 7.41 14.15 -9.92
N LYS A 99 7.10 15.38 -10.37
CA LYS A 99 7.69 15.89 -11.61
C LYS A 99 9.18 15.70 -11.42
N SER A 100 9.76 14.73 -12.11
CA SER A 100 11.20 14.61 -12.24
C SER A 100 11.68 15.98 -12.73
N SER A 101 12.18 16.79 -11.82
CA SER A 101 12.84 18.04 -12.15
C SER A 101 14.25 17.65 -12.61
N TRP A 102 14.30 17.10 -13.81
CA TRP A 102 15.48 16.90 -14.63
C TRP A 102 15.01 17.19 -16.06
N ASP A 103 15.00 18.49 -16.36
CA ASP A 103 15.14 19.04 -17.71
C ASP A 103 16.60 19.50 -17.83
#